data_AF-A0A292QXW0-F1
#
_entry.id   AF-A0A292QXW0-F1
#
_cell.length_a   1.000
_cell.length_b   1.000
_cell.length_c   1.000
_cell.angle_alpha   90.00
_cell.angle_beta   90.00
_cell.angle_gamma   90.00
#
_symmetry.space_group_name_H-M   'P 1'
#
loop_
_entity.id
_entity.type
_entity.pdbx_description
1 polymer ?
#
loop_
_entity_poly.entity_id
_entity_poly.type
_entity_poly.pdbx_seq_one_letter_code
_entity_poly.pdbx_strand_id
1 'polypeptide(L)'
;MKMVKFAAVMAGLLLVTQVFADEQKFENLNQYFEYLPNAVHKNWTPYKANSDYEVLVQFRVKKNGEITDPVIVKSTNEQANNSVLNAVKAGAPYRPLPEKFPGESVNTQIELKFIK
;
A
#
# COMPACT_ATOMS: atom_id res chain seq x y z
N MET A 1 7.44 -7.62 -47.70
CA MET A 1 7.92 -6.27 -47.36
C MET A 1 6.84 -5.56 -46.55
N LYS A 2 7.15 -5.20 -45.29
CA LYS A 2 6.54 -4.11 -44.46
C LYS A 2 5.00 -4.15 -44.26
N MET A 3 4.40 -4.11 -43.07
CA MET A 3 4.72 -3.53 -41.76
C MET A 3 3.86 -4.24 -40.70
N VAL A 4 4.44 -4.61 -39.55
CA VAL A 4 3.67 -4.88 -38.33
C VAL A 4 3.58 -3.55 -37.58
N LYS A 5 2.35 -3.07 -37.35
CA LYS A 5 2.08 -1.86 -36.58
C LYS A 5 2.36 -2.16 -35.10
N PHE A 6 3.29 -1.40 -34.53
CA PHE A 6 3.52 -1.33 -33.09
C PHE A 6 2.30 -0.67 -32.42
N ALA A 7 1.67 -1.39 -31.50
CA ALA A 7 0.80 -0.81 -30.47
C ALA A 7 1.01 -1.62 -29.19
N ALA A 8 2.08 -1.31 -28.46
CA ALA A 8 2.39 -1.91 -27.17
C ALA A 8 2.41 -0.80 -26.11
N VAL A 9 1.25 -0.30 -25.71
CA VAL A 9 1.12 0.51 -24.48
C VAL A 9 -0.30 0.33 -23.92
N MET A 10 -0.61 -0.81 -23.29
CA MET A 10 -1.79 -0.97 -22.40
C MET A 10 -1.72 -2.21 -21.46
N ALA A 11 -0.63 -2.99 -21.47
CA ALA A 11 -0.57 -4.26 -20.75
C ALA A 11 -0.26 -4.15 -19.23
N GLY A 12 0.23 -3.00 -18.77
CA GLY A 12 0.64 -2.84 -17.37
C GLY A 12 -0.51 -2.91 -16.36
N LEU A 13 -1.68 -2.36 -16.71
CA LEU A 13 -2.85 -2.34 -15.82
C LEU A 13 -3.59 -3.70 -15.81
N LEU A 14 -3.60 -4.40 -16.94
CA LEU A 14 -4.27 -5.71 -17.06
C LEU A 14 -3.56 -6.80 -16.26
N LEU A 15 -2.23 -6.80 -16.23
CA LEU A 15 -1.46 -7.84 -15.53
C LEU A 15 -1.71 -7.84 -14.01
N VAL A 16 -1.80 -6.67 -13.39
CA VAL A 16 -2.02 -6.56 -11.94
C VAL A 16 -3.40 -7.11 -11.54
N THR A 17 -4.44 -6.87 -12.33
CA THR A 17 -5.78 -7.42 -12.05
C THR A 17 -5.83 -8.94 -12.10
N GLN A 18 -5.00 -9.58 -12.95
CA GLN A 18 -4.95 -11.05 -13.04
C GLN A 18 -4.17 -11.69 -11.89
N VAL A 19 -3.15 -11.01 -11.34
CA VAL A 19 -2.38 -11.52 -10.19
C VAL A 19 -3.25 -11.63 -8.94
N PHE A 20 -4.18 -10.69 -8.73
CA PHE A 20 -5.11 -10.75 -7.60
C PHE A 20 -6.30 -11.70 -7.80
N ALA A 21 -6.53 -12.20 -9.01
CA ALA A 21 -7.72 -12.99 -9.34
C ALA A 21 -7.73 -14.40 -8.71
N ASP A 22 -6.56 -14.91 -8.31
CA ASP A 22 -6.39 -16.25 -7.70
C ASP A 22 -6.29 -16.21 -6.16
N GLU A 23 -6.25 -15.02 -5.54
CA GLU A 23 -6.24 -14.87 -4.08
C GLU A 23 -7.65 -14.71 -3.53
N GLN A 24 -7.91 -15.30 -2.34
CA GLN A 24 -9.18 -15.15 -1.64
C GLN A 24 -9.51 -13.66 -1.45
N LYS A 25 -10.62 -13.22 -2.08
CA LYS A 25 -11.13 -11.85 -1.96
C LYS A 25 -11.57 -11.56 -0.53
N PHE A 26 -11.46 -10.31 -0.11
CA PHE A 26 -12.00 -9.87 1.16
C PHE A 26 -13.52 -9.75 1.10
N GLU A 27 -14.20 -10.32 2.10
CA GLU A 27 -15.66 -10.23 2.21
C GLU A 27 -16.11 -8.90 2.81
N ASN A 28 -15.28 -8.28 3.66
CA ASN A 28 -15.60 -7.06 4.39
C ASN A 28 -14.34 -6.25 4.73
N LEU A 29 -14.55 -5.02 5.20
CA LEU A 29 -13.46 -4.11 5.56
C LEU A 29 -12.65 -4.57 6.77
N ASN A 30 -13.21 -5.38 7.67
CA ASN A 30 -12.46 -5.86 8.83
C ASN A 30 -11.29 -6.73 8.38
N GLN A 31 -11.55 -7.70 7.48
CA GLN A 31 -10.49 -8.53 6.89
C GLN A 31 -9.46 -7.68 6.11
N TYR A 32 -9.92 -6.62 5.44
CA TYR A 32 -9.04 -5.69 4.73
C TYR A 32 -8.09 -4.96 5.69
N PHE A 33 -8.63 -4.45 6.81
CA PHE A 33 -7.84 -3.74 7.82
C PHE A 33 -6.97 -4.65 8.70
N GLU A 34 -7.25 -5.95 8.75
CA GLU A 34 -6.31 -6.95 9.29
C GLU A 34 -5.13 -7.18 8.32
N TYR A 35 -5.38 -7.17 7.02
CA TYR A 35 -4.35 -7.35 5.99
C TYR A 35 -3.42 -6.14 5.85
N LEU A 36 -3.98 -4.94 5.78
CA LEU A 36 -3.26 -3.77 5.29
C LEU A 36 -2.02 -3.39 6.14
N PRO A 37 -2.10 -3.34 7.49
CA PRO A 37 -0.93 -3.07 8.33
C PRO A 37 0.17 -4.11 8.15
N ASN A 38 -0.19 -5.39 8.01
CA ASN A 38 0.76 -6.48 7.78
C ASN A 38 1.46 -6.34 6.43
N ALA A 39 0.71 -5.96 5.38
CA ALA A 39 1.28 -5.72 4.06
C ALA A 39 2.28 -4.55 4.06
N VAL A 40 1.98 -3.47 4.78
CA VAL A 40 2.89 -2.32 4.95
C VAL A 40 4.13 -2.74 5.74
N HIS A 41 3.93 -3.41 6.88
CA HIS A 41 5.02 -3.85 7.74
C HIS A 41 5.98 -4.81 7.03
N LYS A 42 5.48 -5.69 6.15
CA LYS A 42 6.30 -6.61 5.36
C LYS A 42 7.29 -5.89 4.42
N ASN A 43 6.93 -4.71 3.92
CA ASN A 43 7.77 -3.89 3.05
C ASN A 43 8.66 -2.91 3.83
N TRP A 44 8.49 -2.86 5.16
CA TRP A 44 9.21 -1.90 5.98
C TRP A 44 10.62 -2.36 6.27
N THR A 45 11.60 -1.58 5.81
CA THR A 45 13.00 -1.68 6.25
C THR A 45 13.24 -0.56 7.26
N PRO A 46 13.26 -0.85 8.58
CA PRO A 46 13.37 0.19 9.61
C PRO A 46 14.64 1.03 9.47
N TYR A 47 14.53 2.33 9.73
CA TYR A 47 15.70 3.16 9.97
C TYR A 47 16.42 2.65 11.22
N LYS A 48 17.73 2.42 11.12
CA LYS A 48 18.54 1.92 12.23
C LYS A 48 18.83 3.05 13.21
N ALA A 49 18.01 3.15 14.25
CA ALA A 49 18.17 4.12 15.33
C ALA A 49 18.87 3.52 16.56
N ASN A 50 19.29 4.39 17.47
CA ASN A 50 19.82 4.03 18.79
C ASN A 50 18.80 4.13 19.93
N SER A 51 17.54 4.42 19.59
CA SER A 51 16.43 4.51 20.50
C SER A 51 15.17 4.01 19.79
N ASP A 52 14.14 3.70 20.58
CA ASP A 52 12.82 3.43 20.07
C ASP A 52 12.29 4.64 19.30
N TYR A 53 11.45 4.37 18.29
CA TYR A 53 10.69 5.42 17.62
C TYR A 53 9.36 4.90 17.10
N GLU A 54 8.44 5.83 16.88
CA GLU A 54 7.14 5.59 16.28
C GLU A 54 6.87 6.64 15.18
N VAL A 55 6.29 6.19 14.09
CA VAL A 55 5.87 7.05 12.97
C VAL A 55 4.47 6.64 12.56
N LEU A 56 3.55 7.61 12.58
CA LEU A 56 2.18 7.49 12.11
C LEU A 56 2.07 8.07 10.70
N VAL A 57 1.70 7.23 9.74
CA VAL A 57 1.49 7.61 8.35
C VAL A 57 0.01 7.49 7.98
N GLN A 58 -0.49 8.44 7.19
CA GLN A 58 -1.85 8.45 6.66
C GLN A 58 -1.85 8.42 5.14
N PHE A 59 -2.77 7.65 4.57
CA PHE A 59 -3.06 7.62 3.14
C PHE A 59 -4.49 7.14 2.90
N ARG A 60 -4.99 7.25 1.67
CA ARG A 60 -6.23 6.60 1.24
C ARG A 60 -5.92 5.43 0.33
N VAL A 61 -6.65 4.32 0.49
CA VAL A 61 -6.65 3.21 -0.46
C VAL A 61 -7.91 3.30 -1.31
N LYS A 62 -7.75 3.39 -2.62
CA LYS A 62 -8.84 3.39 -3.60
C LYS A 62 -9.38 1.99 -3.80
N LYS A 63 -10.59 1.89 -4.38
CA LYS A 63 -11.29 0.62 -4.63
C LYS A 63 -10.44 -0.43 -5.36
N ASN A 64 -9.59 0.00 -6.28
CA ASN A 64 -8.69 -0.86 -7.05
C ASN A 64 -7.33 -1.14 -6.37
N GLY A 65 -7.12 -0.68 -5.13
CA GLY A 65 -5.87 -0.88 -4.39
C GLY A 65 -4.80 0.19 -4.58
N GLU A 66 -4.97 1.10 -5.55
CA GLU A 66 -4.13 2.30 -5.69
C GLU A 66 -4.21 3.18 -4.46
N ILE A 67 -3.16 3.94 -4.16
CA ILE A 67 -3.13 4.84 -3.00
C ILE A 67 -3.06 6.31 -3.38
N THR A 68 -3.46 7.19 -2.47
CA THR A 68 -2.98 8.58 -2.49
C THR A 68 -1.56 8.66 -1.97
N ASP A 69 -0.87 9.77 -2.23
CA ASP A 69 0.44 10.01 -1.61
C ASP A 69 0.35 9.91 -0.07
N PRO A 70 1.20 9.09 0.57
CA PRO A 70 1.21 8.98 2.01
C PRO A 70 1.84 10.22 2.66
N VAL A 71 1.29 10.61 3.80
CA VAL A 71 1.72 11.77 4.57
C VAL A 71 2.01 11.36 6.01
N ILE A 72 3.08 11.92 6.59
CA ILE A 72 3.39 11.72 8.01
C ILE A 72 2.46 12.60 8.85
N VAL A 73 1.77 11.99 9.81
CA VAL A 73 0.85 12.68 10.74
C VAL A 73 1.53 12.93 12.08
N LYS A 74 2.31 11.97 12.56
CA LYS A 74 3.08 12.06 13.82
C LYS A 74 4.39 11.31 13.65
N SER A 75 5.46 11.81 14.23
CA SER A 75 6.76 11.13 14.24
C SER A 75 7.53 11.51 15.50
N THR A 76 8.14 10.52 16.15
CA THR A 76 9.13 10.75 17.22
C THR A 76 10.56 10.76 16.69
N ASN A 77 10.76 10.43 15.40
CA ASN A 77 12.06 10.46 14.74
C ASN A 77 11.91 10.79 13.25
N GLU A 78 12.18 12.04 12.87
CA GLU A 78 12.03 12.50 11.49
C GLU A 78 12.94 11.77 10.49
N GLN A 79 14.10 11.28 10.94
CA GLN A 79 15.01 10.52 10.07
C GLN A 79 14.40 9.17 9.64
N ALA A 80 13.45 8.64 10.41
CA ALA A 80 12.72 7.42 10.08
C ALA A 80 11.55 7.63 9.11
N ASN A 81 11.11 8.87 8.88
CA ASN A 81 9.92 9.17 8.07
C ASN A 81 10.00 8.57 6.66
N ASN A 82 11.15 8.72 5.99
CA ASN A 82 11.33 8.19 4.63
C ASN A 82 11.24 6.66 4.59
N SER A 83 11.73 5.97 5.61
CA SER A 83 11.61 4.50 5.71
C SER A 83 10.14 4.07 5.76
N VAL A 84 9.30 4.79 6.51
CA VAL A 84 7.86 4.52 6.61
C VAL A 84 7.11 4.89 5.32
N LEU A 85 7.39 6.05 4.74
CA LEU A 85 6.79 6.47 3.47
C LEU A 85 7.12 5.47 2.34
N ASN A 86 8.36 4.97 2.31
CA ASN A 86 8.80 3.97 1.34
C ASN A 86 8.10 2.62 1.55
N ALA A 87 7.89 2.19 2.80
CA ALA A 87 7.16 0.96 3.09
C ALA A 87 5.73 0.97 2.54
N VAL A 88 5.04 2.11 2.68
CA VAL A 88 3.69 2.30 2.14
C VAL A 88 3.73 2.27 0.60
N LYS A 89 4.62 3.06 -0.01
CA LYS A 89 4.72 3.16 -1.47
C LYS A 89 5.14 1.84 -2.14
N ALA A 90 6.04 1.08 -1.52
CA ALA A 90 6.53 -0.20 -2.04
C ALA A 90 5.45 -1.29 -2.05
N GLY A 91 4.40 -1.16 -1.22
CA GLY A 91 3.26 -2.08 -1.21
C GLY A 91 2.16 -1.74 -2.22
N ALA A 92 2.22 -0.57 -2.85
CA ALA A 92 1.20 -0.13 -3.78
C ALA A 92 1.40 -0.74 -5.19
N PRO A 93 0.31 -1.10 -5.90
CA PRO A 93 -1.07 -1.12 -5.41
C PRO A 93 -1.28 -2.25 -4.40
N TYR A 94 -2.05 -1.95 -3.35
CA TYR A 94 -2.49 -2.97 -2.40
C TYR A 94 -3.58 -3.84 -3.02
N ARG A 95 -4.01 -4.89 -2.31
CA ARG A 95 -5.18 -5.64 -2.73
C ARG A 95 -6.41 -4.73 -2.87
N PRO A 96 -7.31 -4.99 -3.83
CA PRO A 96 -8.55 -4.23 -3.98
C PRO A 96 -9.40 -4.24 -2.71
N LEU A 97 -10.19 -3.18 -2.52
CA LEU A 97 -11.18 -3.15 -1.44
C LEU A 97 -12.26 -4.24 -1.67
N PRO A 98 -12.94 -4.71 -0.61
CA PRO A 98 -14.04 -5.67 -0.74
C PRO A 98 -15.04 -5.21 -1.80
N GLU A 99 -15.48 -6.11 -2.69
CA GLU A 99 -16.38 -5.75 -3.80
C GLU A 99 -17.70 -5.13 -3.30
N LYS A 100 -18.19 -5.62 -2.15
CA LYS A 100 -19.41 -5.15 -1.48
C LYS A 100 -19.24 -3.79 -0.80
N PHE A 101 -18.02 -3.25 -0.71
CA PHE A 101 -17.80 -1.92 -0.16
C PHE A 101 -18.35 -0.85 -1.14
N PRO A 102 -19.32 -0.02 -0.72
CA PRO A 102 -19.98 0.92 -1.61
C PRO A 102 -19.13 2.17 -1.91
N GLY A 103 -18.09 2.45 -1.12
CA GLY A 103 -17.25 3.63 -1.30
C GLY A 103 -16.15 3.45 -2.36
N GLU A 104 -15.59 4.57 -2.79
CA GLU A 104 -14.49 4.62 -3.77
C GLU A 104 -13.10 4.52 -3.13
N SER A 105 -12.99 4.82 -1.83
CA SER A 105 -11.76 4.70 -1.07
C SER A 105 -12.01 4.62 0.43
N VAL A 106 -11.01 4.18 1.17
CA VAL A 106 -10.97 4.25 2.64
C VAL A 106 -9.78 5.07 3.09
N ASN A 107 -9.96 5.91 4.11
CA ASN A 107 -8.86 6.59 4.79
C ASN A 107 -8.26 5.64 5.84
N THR A 108 -6.94 5.56 5.90
CA THR A 108 -6.26 4.69 6.85
C THR A 108 -5.08 5.42 7.49
N GLN A 109 -4.76 5.02 8.72
CA GLN A 109 -3.56 5.42 9.43
C GLN A 109 -2.85 4.17 9.93
N ILE A 110 -1.54 4.12 9.74
CA ILE A 110 -0.72 2.99 10.16
C ILE A 110 0.43 3.53 11.00
N GLU A 111 0.61 2.96 12.18
CA GLU A 111 1.71 3.26 13.06
C GLU A 111 2.77 2.17 12.93
N LEU A 112 4.00 2.56 12.62
CA LEU A 112 5.16 1.66 12.63
C LEU A 112 6.05 2.02 13.81
N LYS A 113 6.40 1.01 14.60
CA LYS A 113 7.23 1.14 15.81
C LYS A 113 8.50 0.32 15.66
N PHE A 114 9.62 0.97 15.89
CA PHE A 114 10.91 0.31 16.02
C PHE A 114 11.29 0.29 17.49
N ILE A 115 11.60 -0.90 18.00
CA ILE A 115 12.03 -1.13 19.38
C ILE A 115 13.47 -1.64 19.32
N LYS A 116 14.36 -1.04 20.12
CA LYS A 116 15.77 -1.42 20.19
C LYS A 116 16.05 -2.47 21.25
#